data_AF-A0A1U7H9C7-F1
#
_entry.id   AF-A0A1U7H9C7-F1
#
_cell.length_a   1.000
_cell.length_b   1.000
_cell.length_c   1.000
_cell.angle_alpha   90.00
_cell.angle_beta   90.00
_cell.angle_gamma   90.00
#
_symmetry.space_group_name_H-M   'P 1'
#
loop_
_entity.id
_entity.type
_entity.pdbx_description
1 polymer ?
#
loop_
_entity_poly.entity_id
_entity_poly.type
_entity_poly.pdbx_seq_one_letter_code
_entity_poly.pdbx_strand_id
1 'polypeptide(L)'
;MAKLSNLRIVLVEPAGALNVGSVARVMKNMGLEQLILVQPHCDRNSDEARQMAVHGIDVLEGAIEVDSLPEALKGCHRAIATTSRSRTLTTPLESPRIALPWLLEENITSALIFGPEDRGLSNVELNYAQRFVGIPANPEYPSLNLAQAVAVCAYELYQITLEQEGESARSIPSSRTDVATLDALEGYYQHLESVLLRMGYLYPHTAAARMEKFRSLYNRANLSHEELALLRGILGHLDWILQLVPARREREIGGRRDKRELGEWETTNN
;
A
#
# COMPACT_ATOMS: atom_id res chain seq x y z
N MET A 1 -8.72 21.19 -10.25
CA MET A 1 -8.97 20.94 -8.80
C MET A 1 -9.72 19.63 -8.49
N ALA A 2 -10.72 19.20 -9.27
CA ALA A 2 -11.49 17.96 -9.01
C ALA A 2 -10.68 16.65 -8.94
N LYS A 3 -9.41 16.64 -9.37
CA LYS A 3 -8.52 15.46 -9.28
C LYS A 3 -8.00 15.21 -7.86
N LEU A 4 -7.79 16.27 -7.07
CA LEU A 4 -7.27 16.14 -5.70
C LEU A 4 -8.34 15.75 -4.68
N SER A 5 -9.62 15.98 -4.99
CA SER A 5 -10.73 15.62 -4.09
C SER A 5 -10.91 14.11 -3.91
N ASN A 6 -10.36 13.29 -4.81
CA ASN A 6 -10.38 11.82 -4.73
C ASN A 6 -9.10 11.22 -4.16
N LEU A 7 -8.17 12.06 -3.67
CA LEU A 7 -6.91 11.62 -3.09
C LEU A 7 -6.95 11.75 -1.56
N ARG A 8 -6.77 10.61 -0.89
CA ARG A 8 -6.65 10.53 0.57
C ARG A 8 -5.18 10.69 0.98
N ILE A 9 -4.93 11.59 1.93
CA ILE A 9 -3.70 11.61 2.71
C ILE A 9 -3.93 10.74 3.95
N VAL A 10 -3.17 9.65 4.06
CA VAL A 10 -3.31 8.67 5.14
C VAL A 10 -2.10 8.77 6.06
N LEU A 11 -2.33 9.11 7.33
CA LEU A 11 -1.29 9.14 8.37
C LEU A 11 -1.47 7.92 9.28
N VAL A 12 -0.46 7.06 9.33
CA VAL A 12 -0.46 5.87 10.20
C VAL A 12 0.20 6.20 11.53
N GLU A 13 -0.52 5.93 12.62
CA GLU A 13 -0.15 6.16 14.02
C GLU A 13 0.60 7.49 14.26
N PRO A 14 0.10 8.65 13.77
CA PRO A 14 0.78 9.92 14.01
C PRO A 14 0.87 10.19 15.52
N ALA A 15 2.07 10.55 15.99
CA ALA A 15 2.34 10.77 17.42
C ALA A 15 2.22 12.24 17.83
N GLY A 16 2.44 13.19 16.93
CA GLY A 16 2.47 14.62 17.25
C GLY A 16 1.23 15.38 16.81
N ALA A 17 0.44 15.91 17.75
CA ALA A 17 -0.69 16.81 17.46
C ALA A 17 -0.26 18.02 16.61
N LEU A 18 0.92 18.60 16.89
CA LEU A 18 1.53 19.66 16.09
C LEU A 18 1.78 19.25 14.63
N ASN A 19 2.19 18.00 14.40
CA ASN A 19 2.41 17.47 13.05
C ASN A 19 1.07 17.29 12.33
N VAL A 20 0.06 16.73 12.99
CA VAL A 20 -1.28 16.56 12.40
C VAL A 20 -1.87 17.92 12.00
N GLY A 21 -1.79 18.93 12.88
CA GLY A 21 -2.20 20.30 12.55
C GLY A 21 -1.41 20.89 11.38
N SER A 22 -0.09 20.72 11.38
CA SER A 22 0.77 21.19 10.29
C SER A 22 0.46 20.50 8.94
N VAL A 23 0.14 19.21 8.97
CA VAL A 23 -0.31 18.45 7.79
C VAL A 23 -1.62 19.01 7.27
N ALA A 24 -2.62 19.24 8.13
CA ALA A 24 -3.89 19.83 7.73
C ALA A 24 -3.71 21.21 7.07
N ARG A 25 -2.82 22.06 7.62
CA ARG A 25 -2.46 23.35 7.02
C ARG A 25 -1.84 23.19 5.63
N VAL A 26 -0.88 22.27 5.48
CA VAL A 26 -0.21 21.98 4.22
C VAL A 26 -1.20 21.47 3.18
N MET A 27 -2.08 20.56 3.56
CA MET A 27 -3.14 20.02 2.70
C MET A 27 -4.02 21.15 2.18
N LYS A 28 -4.48 22.04 3.07
CA LYS A 28 -5.28 23.20 2.70
C LYS A 28 -4.57 24.13 1.72
N ASN A 29 -3.28 24.40 1.93
CA ASN A 29 -2.48 25.23 1.01
C ASN A 29 -2.40 24.66 -0.41
N MET A 30 -2.47 23.33 -0.55
CA MET A 30 -2.30 22.62 -1.82
C MET A 30 -3.61 22.06 -2.39
N GLY A 31 -4.76 22.41 -1.80
CA GLY A 31 -6.07 21.96 -2.27
C GLY A 31 -6.38 20.48 -2.02
N LEU A 32 -5.78 19.88 -1.00
CA LEU A 32 -6.09 18.53 -0.52
C LEU A 32 -7.05 18.62 0.67
N GLU A 33 -8.05 17.75 0.70
CA GLU A 33 -9.16 17.85 1.66
C GLU A 33 -9.39 16.55 2.46
N GLN A 34 -9.03 15.38 1.91
CA GLN A 34 -9.31 14.10 2.55
C GLN A 34 -8.15 13.63 3.43
N LEU A 35 -8.23 13.91 4.72
CA LEU A 35 -7.28 13.42 5.73
C LEU A 35 -7.84 12.19 6.46
N ILE A 36 -7.09 11.09 6.44
CA ILE A 36 -7.41 9.87 7.19
C ILE A 36 -6.31 9.61 8.22
N LEU A 37 -6.69 9.38 9.47
CA LEU A 37 -5.79 9.06 10.57
C LEU A 37 -6.02 7.61 10.98
N VAL A 38 -5.00 6.76 10.85
CA VAL A 38 -5.07 5.36 11.27
C VAL A 38 -4.47 5.27 12.67
N GLN A 39 -5.28 4.93 13.67
CA GLN A 39 -4.87 4.75 15.07
C GLN A 39 -3.98 5.91 15.59
N PRO A 40 -4.41 7.18 15.54
CA PRO A 40 -3.59 8.29 16.00
C PRO A 40 -3.23 8.16 17.49
N HIS A 41 -1.97 8.47 17.82
CA HIS A 41 -1.47 8.50 19.21
C HIS A 41 -1.48 9.91 19.80
N CYS A 42 -2.18 10.84 19.13
CA CYS A 42 -2.40 12.20 19.57
C CYS A 42 -3.86 12.61 19.34
N ASP A 43 -4.34 13.60 20.10
CA ASP A 43 -5.65 14.19 19.88
C ASP A 43 -5.59 15.24 18.75
N ARG A 44 -6.30 15.00 17.65
CA ARG A 44 -6.41 15.97 16.56
C ARG A 44 -7.18 17.24 16.95
N ASN A 45 -7.98 17.19 18.01
CA ASN A 45 -8.77 18.33 18.49
C ASN A 45 -8.04 19.18 19.53
N SER A 46 -6.79 18.83 19.86
CA SER A 46 -6.00 19.57 20.84
C SER A 46 -5.75 21.01 20.39
N ASP A 47 -5.56 21.91 21.35
CA ASP A 47 -5.28 23.32 21.07
C ASP A 47 -4.01 23.46 20.21
N GLU A 48 -3.01 22.61 20.42
CA GLU A 48 -1.77 22.59 19.64
C GLU A 48 -2.01 22.20 18.18
N ALA A 49 -2.82 21.16 17.92
CA ALA A 49 -3.17 20.76 16.56
C ALA A 49 -3.94 21.88 15.84
N ARG A 50 -4.94 22.47 16.51
CA ARG A 50 -5.75 23.57 15.98
C ARG A 50 -4.90 24.82 15.71
N GLN A 51 -3.99 25.16 16.63
CA GLN A 51 -3.08 26.29 16.48
C GLN A 51 -2.15 26.10 15.28
N MET A 52 -1.63 24.89 15.05
CA MET A 52 -0.77 24.61 13.90
C MET A 52 -1.53 24.55 12.58
N ALA A 53 -2.80 24.14 12.60
CA ALA A 53 -3.64 24.09 11.41
C ALA A 53 -3.98 25.48 10.85
N VAL A 54 -4.18 26.48 11.72
CA VAL A 54 -4.54 27.86 11.33
C VAL A 54 -5.79 27.88 10.43
N HIS A 55 -5.63 28.00 9.11
CA HIS A 55 -6.72 28.02 8.14
C HIS A 55 -7.09 26.63 7.61
N GLY A 56 -6.34 25.58 7.96
CA GLY A 56 -6.63 24.18 7.65
C GLY A 56 -7.46 23.47 8.73
N ILE A 57 -8.12 24.20 9.63
CA ILE A 57 -8.95 23.61 10.70
C ILE A 57 -10.08 22.76 10.11
N ASP A 58 -10.63 23.15 8.97
CA ASP A 58 -11.68 22.38 8.29
C ASP A 58 -11.20 21.01 7.82
N VAL A 59 -9.97 20.89 7.33
CA VAL A 59 -9.33 19.60 7.01
C VAL A 59 -9.14 18.76 8.27
N LEU A 60 -8.76 19.39 9.38
CA LEU A 60 -8.56 18.73 10.67
C LEU A 60 -9.89 18.22 11.24
N GLU A 61 -10.96 19.02 11.19
CA GLU A 61 -12.31 18.69 11.67
C GLU A 61 -12.97 17.63 10.77
N GLY A 62 -12.74 17.71 9.45
CA GLY A 62 -13.18 16.71 8.47
C GLY A 62 -12.36 15.43 8.45
N ALA A 63 -11.26 15.35 9.20
CA ALA A 63 -10.43 14.15 9.25
C ALA A 63 -11.21 12.95 9.78
N ILE A 64 -11.03 11.79 9.14
CA ILE A 64 -11.65 10.53 9.53
C ILE A 64 -10.61 9.70 10.28
N GLU A 65 -10.95 9.25 11.48
CA GLU A 65 -10.16 8.30 12.27
C GLU A 65 -10.65 6.88 12.03
N VAL A 66 -9.72 5.94 11.83
CA VAL A 66 -10.01 4.51 11.61
C VAL A 66 -9.04 3.63 12.39
N ASP A 67 -9.42 2.37 12.60
CA ASP A 67 -8.66 1.45 13.44
C ASP A 67 -7.55 0.70 12.69
N SER A 68 -7.55 0.76 11.35
CA SER A 68 -6.57 -0.01 10.56
C SER A 68 -6.29 0.60 9.18
N LEU A 69 -5.11 0.31 8.65
CA LEU A 69 -4.73 0.73 7.30
C LEU A 69 -5.65 0.14 6.21
N PRO A 70 -6.07 -1.15 6.26
CA PRO A 70 -7.08 -1.68 5.34
C PRO A 70 -8.38 -0.86 5.31
N GLU A 71 -8.84 -0.38 6.46
CA GLU A 71 -10.05 0.44 6.56
C GLU A 71 -9.85 1.81 5.87
N ALA A 72 -8.70 2.47 6.10
CA ALA A 72 -8.35 3.72 5.42
C ALA A 72 -8.30 3.59 3.89
N LEU A 73 -7.95 2.40 3.39
CA LEU A 73 -7.79 2.10 1.96
C LEU A 73 -9.04 1.52 1.30
N LYS A 74 -10.15 1.34 2.03
CA LYS A 74 -11.39 0.81 1.47
C LYS A 74 -11.91 1.68 0.33
N GLY A 75 -12.16 1.08 -0.83
CA GLY A 75 -12.57 1.77 -2.05
C GLY A 75 -11.46 2.54 -2.78
N CYS A 76 -10.24 2.60 -2.24
CA CYS A 76 -9.10 3.10 -3.00
C CYS A 76 -8.73 2.08 -4.08
N HIS A 77 -8.33 2.56 -5.24
CA HIS A 77 -7.85 1.75 -6.36
C HIS A 77 -6.32 1.73 -6.37
N ARG A 78 -5.72 2.84 -5.92
CA ARG A 78 -4.26 3.05 -5.93
C ARG A 78 -3.79 3.56 -4.59
N ALA A 79 -2.67 3.04 -4.13
CA ALA A 79 -1.97 3.49 -2.95
C ALA A 79 -0.47 3.58 -3.21
N ILE A 80 0.11 4.70 -2.78
CA ILE A 80 1.55 4.89 -2.71
C ILE A 80 1.93 5.01 -1.24
N ALA A 81 2.95 4.26 -0.83
CA ALA A 81 3.52 4.38 0.49
C ALA A 81 4.83 5.18 0.46
N THR A 82 5.01 6.07 1.42
CA THR A 82 6.24 6.84 1.57
C THR A 82 7.26 6.11 2.46
N THR A 83 8.52 6.08 2.05
CA THR A 83 9.60 5.46 2.83
C THR A 83 10.96 5.95 2.37
N SER A 84 11.90 6.07 3.30
CA SER A 84 13.32 6.33 3.00
C SER A 84 14.15 5.03 2.89
N ARG A 85 13.55 3.87 3.17
CA ARG A 85 14.25 2.58 3.23
C ARG A 85 14.10 1.82 1.92
N SER A 86 15.17 1.75 1.12
CA SER A 86 15.19 1.02 -0.15
C SER A 86 15.58 -0.45 -0.03
N ARG A 87 16.42 -0.82 0.96
CA ARG A 87 17.08 -2.13 1.03
C ARG A 87 16.15 -3.33 1.27
N THR A 88 14.96 -3.10 1.81
CA THR A 88 13.98 -4.14 2.12
C THR A 88 12.93 -4.32 1.03
N LEU A 89 12.91 -3.44 0.02
CA LEU A 89 11.85 -3.43 -0.99
C LEU A 89 12.25 -4.25 -2.21
N THR A 90 11.33 -5.08 -2.68
CA THR A 90 11.44 -5.76 -3.98
C THR A 90 11.14 -4.84 -5.16
N THR A 91 10.42 -3.75 -4.91
CA THR A 91 9.99 -2.76 -5.91
C THR A 91 10.88 -1.52 -5.78
N PRO A 92 11.37 -0.92 -6.89
CA PRO A 92 12.19 0.28 -6.84
C PRO A 92 11.48 1.44 -6.12
N LEU A 93 12.27 2.22 -5.37
CA LEU A 93 11.82 3.44 -4.75
C LEU A 93 11.87 4.57 -5.78
N GLU A 94 10.77 5.30 -5.93
CA GLU A 94 10.61 6.34 -6.93
C GLU A 94 10.59 7.72 -6.29
N SER A 95 10.99 8.76 -7.04
CA SER A 95 10.84 10.13 -6.55
C SER A 95 9.37 10.58 -6.60
N PRO A 96 8.96 11.56 -5.79
CA PRO A 96 7.62 12.14 -5.84
C PRO A 96 7.17 12.50 -7.26
N ARG A 97 8.05 13.15 -8.03
CA ARG A 97 7.80 13.58 -9.40
C ARG A 97 7.41 12.44 -10.35
N ILE A 98 8.01 11.26 -10.15
CA ILE A 98 7.78 10.11 -11.04
C ILE A 98 6.51 9.35 -10.62
N ALA A 99 6.32 9.14 -9.32
CA ALA A 99 5.28 8.24 -8.84
C ALA A 99 3.92 8.92 -8.62
N LEU A 100 3.90 10.16 -8.13
CA LEU A 100 2.66 10.84 -7.74
C LEU A 100 1.68 11.13 -8.89
N PRO A 101 2.09 11.38 -10.16
CA PRO A 101 1.14 11.50 -11.26
C PRO A 101 0.19 10.30 -11.40
N TRP A 102 0.65 9.10 -11.01
CA TRP A 102 -0.15 7.87 -11.05
C TRP A 102 -1.34 7.87 -10.08
N LEU A 103 -1.33 8.73 -9.04
CA LEU A 103 -2.48 8.87 -8.13
C LEU A 103 -3.59 9.75 -8.69
N LEU A 104 -3.31 10.56 -9.73
CA LEU A 104 -4.20 11.60 -10.24
C LEU A 104 -5.04 11.16 -11.46
N GLU A 105 -5.12 9.86 -11.70
CA GLU A 105 -5.95 9.33 -12.79
C GLU A 105 -7.44 9.59 -12.50
N GLU A 106 -8.21 9.83 -13.56
CA GLU A 106 -9.61 10.19 -13.43
C GLU A 106 -10.47 8.99 -13.02
N ASN A 107 -11.57 9.26 -12.30
CA ASN A 107 -12.56 8.27 -11.87
C ASN A 107 -12.04 7.16 -10.94
N ILE A 108 -10.87 7.35 -10.32
CA ILE A 108 -10.38 6.46 -9.27
C ILE A 108 -10.20 7.22 -7.95
N THR A 109 -10.27 6.48 -6.85
CA THR A 109 -9.89 6.98 -5.53
C THR A 109 -8.49 6.49 -5.20
N SER A 110 -7.64 7.39 -4.72
CA SER A 110 -6.23 7.15 -4.49
C SER A 110 -5.85 7.42 -3.04
N ALA A 111 -4.75 6.84 -2.56
CA ALA A 111 -4.19 7.11 -1.24
C ALA A 111 -2.67 7.35 -1.31
N LEU A 112 -2.20 8.32 -0.55
CA LEU A 112 -0.79 8.52 -0.25
C LEU A 112 -0.56 8.32 1.25
N ILE A 113 0.25 7.31 1.59
CA ILE A 113 0.40 6.78 2.94
C ILE A 113 1.71 7.24 3.55
N PHE A 114 1.63 7.82 4.74
CA PHE A 114 2.75 8.25 5.57
C PHE A 114 2.76 7.47 6.88
N GLY A 115 3.95 7.06 7.31
CA GLY A 115 4.13 6.33 8.55
C GLY A 115 4.45 7.22 9.75
N PRO A 116 4.57 6.61 10.94
CA PRO A 116 4.91 7.32 12.18
C PRO A 116 6.29 7.97 12.12
N GLU A 117 6.48 9.04 12.88
CA GLU A 117 7.70 9.86 12.89
C GLU A 117 8.95 9.09 13.32
N ASP A 118 8.83 8.13 14.22
CA ASP A 118 9.93 7.40 14.84
C ASP A 118 10.36 6.15 14.05
N ARG A 119 9.38 5.40 13.52
CA ARG A 119 9.62 4.09 12.89
C ARG A 119 9.37 4.06 11.39
N GLY A 120 8.58 4.99 10.86
CA GLY A 120 8.01 4.91 9.50
C GLY A 120 7.13 3.67 9.29
N LEU A 121 6.73 3.42 8.04
CA LEU A 121 5.91 2.25 7.72
C LEU A 121 6.72 0.94 7.88
N SER A 122 6.09 -0.03 8.52
CA SER A 122 6.53 -1.42 8.64
C SER A 122 6.36 -2.17 7.32
N ASN A 123 7.04 -3.31 7.17
CA ASN A 123 6.88 -4.13 5.97
C ASN A 123 5.43 -4.61 5.76
N VAL A 124 4.69 -4.83 6.86
CA VAL A 124 3.27 -5.20 6.80
C VAL A 124 2.43 -4.05 6.25
N GLU A 125 2.69 -2.81 6.68
CA GLU A 125 1.98 -1.63 6.16
C GLU A 125 2.35 -1.33 4.69
N LEU A 126 3.62 -1.53 4.32
CA LEU A 126 4.12 -1.36 2.95
C LEU A 126 3.44 -2.33 1.96
N ASN A 127 3.01 -3.51 2.42
CA ASN A 127 2.33 -4.50 1.59
C ASN A 127 0.94 -4.07 1.08
N TYR A 128 0.37 -2.99 1.63
CA TYR A 128 -0.90 -2.43 1.16
C TYR A 128 -0.75 -1.41 0.03
N ALA A 129 0.49 -1.00 -0.30
CA ALA A 129 0.76 -0.07 -1.39
C ALA A 129 1.26 -0.78 -2.64
N GLN A 130 0.94 -0.23 -3.81
CA GLN A 130 1.44 -0.73 -5.09
C GLN A 130 2.76 -0.10 -5.50
N ARG A 131 3.02 1.14 -5.10
CA ARG A 131 4.28 1.84 -5.38
C ARG A 131 4.82 2.50 -4.14
N PHE A 132 6.11 2.83 -4.19
CA PHE A 132 6.84 3.41 -3.07
C PHE A 132 7.50 4.71 -3.48
N VAL A 133 7.32 5.74 -2.67
CA VAL A 133 7.96 7.04 -2.85
C VAL A 133 9.03 7.27 -1.79
N GLY A 134 10.23 7.60 -2.26
CA GLY A 134 11.30 8.14 -1.43
C GLY A 134 11.56 9.57 -1.82
N ILE A 135 11.40 10.50 -0.88
CA ILE A 135 11.78 11.89 -1.09
C ILE A 135 13.31 11.95 -1.11
N PRO A 136 13.95 12.37 -2.22
CA PRO A 136 15.38 12.55 -2.26
C PRO A 136 15.81 13.58 -1.21
N ALA A 137 16.71 13.18 -0.31
CA ALA A 137 17.22 14.01 0.77
C ALA A 137 18.73 13.77 0.94
N ASN A 138 19.38 14.50 1.86
CA ASN A 138 20.79 14.28 2.16
C ASN A 138 20.99 12.82 2.64
N PRO A 139 21.84 12.01 1.98
CA PRO A 139 22.12 10.63 2.41
C PRO A 139 22.61 10.48 3.85
N GLU A 140 23.23 11.52 4.43
CA GLU A 140 23.68 11.52 5.83
C GLU A 140 22.53 11.69 6.83
N TYR A 141 21.43 12.33 6.42
CA TYR A 141 20.26 12.55 7.25
C TYR A 141 18.98 12.58 6.39
N PRO A 142 18.53 11.41 5.88
CA PRO A 142 17.46 11.34 4.90
C PRO A 142 16.05 11.38 5.51
N SER A 143 15.94 11.47 6.83
CA SER A 143 14.66 11.45 7.54
C SER A 143 14.05 12.84 7.58
N LEU A 144 12.90 13.01 6.93
CA LEU A 144 12.11 14.24 7.04
C LEU A 144 11.10 14.12 8.19
N ASN A 145 10.75 15.25 8.80
CA ASN A 145 9.57 15.31 9.67
C ASN A 145 8.30 15.00 8.85
N LEU A 146 7.28 14.42 9.51
CA LEU A 146 6.02 14.02 8.87
C LEU A 146 5.36 15.14 8.05
N ALA A 147 5.17 16.32 8.65
CA ALA A 147 4.53 17.44 7.97
C ALA A 147 5.39 17.97 6.81
N GLN A 148 6.71 17.89 6.91
CA GLN A 148 7.63 18.26 5.83
C GLN A 148 7.56 17.27 4.66
N ALA A 149 7.51 15.97 4.95
CA ALA A 149 7.33 14.94 3.93
C ALA A 149 6.00 15.11 3.19
N VAL A 150 4.91 15.36 3.93
CA VAL A 150 3.60 15.68 3.34
C VAL A 150 3.69 16.96 2.50
N ALA A 151 4.38 18.00 2.96
CA ALA A 151 4.53 19.26 2.22
C ALA A 151 5.20 19.07 0.86
N VAL A 152 6.28 18.29 0.79
CA VAL A 152 6.96 18.00 -0.48
C VAL A 152 6.02 17.27 -1.45
N CYS A 153 5.35 16.22 -0.98
CA CYS A 153 4.43 15.46 -1.82
C CYS A 153 3.20 16.27 -2.25
N ALA A 154 2.59 17.03 -1.32
CA ALA A 154 1.43 17.87 -1.59
C ALA A 154 1.75 18.98 -2.60
N TYR A 155 2.92 19.61 -2.46
CA TYR A 155 3.40 20.59 -3.43
C TYR A 155 3.56 19.97 -4.82
N GLU A 156 4.22 18.81 -4.93
CA GLU A 156 4.42 18.16 -6.24
C GLU A 156 3.07 17.77 -6.88
N LEU A 157 2.13 17.23 -6.10
CA LEU A 157 0.77 16.94 -6.57
C LEU A 157 0.08 18.19 -7.11
N TYR A 158 0.16 19.31 -6.39
CA TYR A 158 -0.43 20.57 -6.84
C TYR A 158 0.23 21.09 -8.12
N GLN A 159 1.57 21.03 -8.23
CA GLN A 159 2.29 21.39 -9.46
C GLN A 159 1.82 20.55 -10.65
N ILE A 160 1.75 19.22 -10.49
CA ILE A 160 1.27 18.32 -11.55
C ILE A 160 -0.15 18.70 -11.98
N THR A 161 -1.04 19.06 -11.05
CA THR A 161 -2.39 19.48 -11.41
C THR A 161 -2.42 20.78 -12.22
N LEU A 162 -1.56 21.76 -11.90
CA LEU A 162 -1.45 23.00 -12.67
C LEU A 162 -0.92 22.74 -14.09
N GLU A 163 0.07 21.87 -14.23
CA GLU A 163 0.62 21.46 -15.53
C GLU A 163 -0.46 20.78 -16.39
N GLN A 164 -1.21 19.83 -15.82
CA GLN A 164 -2.28 19.14 -16.53
C GLN A 164 -3.46 20.05 -16.90
N GLU A 165 -3.79 21.05 -16.08
CA GLU A 165 -4.82 22.05 -16.41
C GLU A 165 -4.42 22.92 -17.61
N GLY A 166 -3.12 23.23 -17.75
CA GLY A 166 -2.58 23.91 -18.93
C GLY A 166 -2.60 23.06 -20.22
N GLU A 167 -2.54 21.74 -20.10
CA GLU A 167 -2.51 20.79 -21.22
C GLU A 167 -3.90 20.23 -21.62
N SER A 168 -4.89 20.31 -20.74
CA SER A 168 -6.24 19.72 -20.90
C SER A 168 -7.09 20.33 -22.03
N ALA A 169 -6.56 21.29 -22.79
CA ALA A 169 -7.16 21.75 -24.05
C ALA A 169 -7.04 20.72 -25.21
N ARG A 170 -6.42 19.54 -25.00
CA ARG A 170 -6.09 18.59 -26.09
C ARG A 170 -6.37 17.09 -25.86
N SER A 171 -6.98 16.66 -24.75
CA SER A 171 -7.15 15.21 -24.48
C SER A 171 -8.54 14.65 -24.84
N ILE A 172 -8.51 13.48 -25.48
CA ILE A 172 -9.64 12.59 -25.79
C ILE A 172 -10.13 11.94 -24.48
N PRO A 173 -11.44 11.63 -24.29
CA PRO A 173 -11.91 10.97 -23.07
C PRO A 173 -11.14 9.68 -22.83
N SER A 174 -10.47 9.56 -21.68
CA SER A 174 -9.82 8.31 -21.30
C SER A 174 -10.89 7.24 -21.08
N SER A 175 -10.65 6.05 -21.63
CA SER A 175 -11.43 4.86 -21.30
C SER A 175 -11.49 4.70 -19.79
N ARG A 176 -12.68 4.43 -19.23
CA ARG A 176 -12.85 4.18 -17.79
C ARG A 176 -11.80 3.19 -17.30
N THR A 177 -11.01 3.60 -16.33
CA THR A 177 -10.02 2.76 -15.66
C THR A 177 -10.73 1.68 -14.87
N ASP A 178 -10.74 0.45 -15.38
CA ASP A 178 -11.35 -0.71 -14.72
C ASP A 178 -10.39 -1.40 -13.75
N VAL A 179 -9.73 -0.65 -12.87
CA VAL A 179 -8.77 -1.22 -11.91
C VAL A 179 -9.52 -1.70 -10.67
N ALA A 180 -9.20 -2.90 -10.17
CA ALA A 180 -9.82 -3.43 -8.96
C ALA A 180 -9.48 -2.59 -7.73
N THR A 181 -10.42 -2.46 -6.79
CA THR A 181 -10.16 -1.79 -5.52
C THR A 181 -9.20 -2.58 -4.64
N LEU A 182 -8.47 -1.86 -3.79
CA LEU A 182 -7.52 -2.42 -2.83
C LEU A 182 -8.17 -3.36 -1.82
N ASP A 183 -9.41 -3.09 -1.41
CA ASP A 183 -10.16 -3.98 -0.53
C ASP A 183 -10.57 -5.29 -1.23
N ALA A 184 -10.91 -5.23 -2.53
CA ALA A 184 -11.16 -6.44 -3.32
C ALA A 184 -9.87 -7.27 -3.47
N LEU A 185 -8.74 -6.62 -3.72
CA LEU A 185 -7.43 -7.24 -3.83
C LEU A 185 -6.97 -7.85 -2.50
N GLU A 186 -7.20 -7.16 -1.38
CA GLU A 186 -6.92 -7.68 -0.04
C GLU A 186 -7.73 -8.95 0.25
N GLY A 187 -9.03 -8.97 -0.08
CA GLY A 187 -9.83 -10.17 0.05
C GLY A 187 -9.37 -11.33 -0.85
N TYR A 188 -8.75 -11.03 -2.00
CA TYR A 188 -8.11 -12.06 -2.82
C TYR A 188 -6.86 -12.62 -2.15
N TYR A 189 -6.02 -11.79 -1.53
CA TYR A 189 -4.85 -12.26 -0.79
C TYR A 189 -5.21 -13.16 0.38
N GLN A 190 -6.26 -12.82 1.12
CA GLN A 190 -6.77 -13.64 2.22
C GLN A 190 -7.28 -15.00 1.71
N HIS A 191 -8.01 -15.00 0.60
CA HIS A 191 -8.48 -16.24 -0.04
C HIS A 191 -7.31 -17.10 -0.54
N LEU A 192 -6.35 -16.48 -1.21
CA LEU A 192 -5.14 -17.14 -1.73
C LEU A 192 -4.35 -17.80 -0.61
N GLU A 193 -4.09 -17.07 0.49
CA GLU A 193 -3.37 -17.60 1.64
C GLU A 193 -4.08 -18.83 2.23
N SER A 194 -5.39 -18.74 2.43
CA SER A 194 -6.22 -19.85 2.95
C SER A 194 -6.11 -21.09 2.07
N VAL A 195 -6.25 -20.94 0.75
CA VAL A 195 -6.15 -22.05 -0.22
C VAL A 195 -4.74 -22.66 -0.18
N LEU A 196 -3.69 -21.83 -0.24
CA LEU A 196 -2.32 -22.33 -0.30
C LEU A 196 -1.87 -23.00 1.01
N LEU A 197 -2.38 -22.56 2.16
CA LEU A 197 -2.19 -23.25 3.45
C LEU A 197 -2.88 -24.62 3.45
N ARG A 198 -4.14 -24.69 3.01
CA ARG A 198 -4.91 -25.94 2.95
C ARG A 198 -4.31 -26.95 1.97
N MET A 199 -3.73 -26.48 0.87
CA MET A 199 -3.00 -27.31 -0.10
C MET A 199 -1.65 -27.81 0.43
N GLY A 200 -1.13 -27.25 1.53
CA GLY A 200 0.20 -27.55 2.06
C GLY A 200 1.34 -26.92 1.25
N TYR A 201 1.05 -25.92 0.40
CA TYR A 201 2.09 -25.14 -0.30
C TYR A 201 2.71 -24.09 0.63
N LEU A 202 1.88 -23.44 1.45
CA LEU A 202 2.32 -22.59 2.55
C LEU A 202 2.36 -23.38 3.85
N TYR A 203 3.32 -23.01 4.71
CA TYR A 203 3.34 -23.41 6.12
C TYR A 203 3.13 -22.17 6.99
N PRO A 204 2.42 -22.26 8.13
CA PRO A 204 2.09 -21.09 8.95
C PRO A 204 3.29 -20.18 9.27
N HIS A 205 4.44 -20.77 9.61
CA HIS A 205 5.66 -20.03 9.95
C HIS A 205 6.37 -19.36 8.76
N THR A 206 5.98 -19.68 7.51
CA THR A 206 6.52 -19.04 6.29
C THR A 206 5.46 -18.30 5.46
N ALA A 207 4.20 -18.35 5.88
CA ALA A 207 3.06 -17.84 5.11
C ALA A 207 3.23 -16.35 4.83
N ALA A 208 3.50 -15.54 5.86
CA ALA A 208 3.68 -14.10 5.73
C ALA A 208 4.76 -13.72 4.69
N ALA A 209 5.97 -14.29 4.79
CA ALA A 209 7.08 -13.96 3.89
C ALA A 209 6.83 -14.43 2.43
N ARG A 210 6.07 -15.51 2.22
CA ARG A 210 5.68 -15.96 0.88
C ARG A 210 4.53 -15.13 0.33
N MET A 211 3.56 -14.77 1.17
CA MET A 211 2.45 -13.89 0.80
C MET A 211 2.92 -12.50 0.45
N GLU A 212 3.96 -11.96 1.10
CA GLU A 212 4.62 -10.71 0.70
C GLU A 212 5.08 -10.75 -0.77
N LYS A 213 5.62 -11.87 -1.24
CA LYS A 213 6.04 -12.03 -2.65
C LYS A 213 4.84 -12.08 -3.60
N PHE A 214 3.76 -12.75 -3.21
CA PHE A 214 2.51 -12.75 -3.99
C PHE A 214 1.91 -11.34 -4.06
N ARG A 215 1.82 -10.65 -2.93
CA ARG A 215 1.36 -9.25 -2.86
C ARG A 215 2.20 -8.35 -3.76
N SER A 216 3.53 -8.45 -3.65
CA SER A 216 4.47 -7.72 -4.51
C SER A 216 4.24 -8.01 -6.01
N LEU A 217 3.96 -9.26 -6.38
CA LEU A 217 3.66 -9.64 -7.76
C LEU A 217 2.36 -8.99 -8.27
N TYR A 218 1.27 -9.16 -7.54
CA TYR A 218 -0.06 -8.71 -7.99
C TYR A 218 -0.27 -7.20 -7.83
N ASN A 219 0.36 -6.57 -6.84
CA ASN A 219 0.37 -5.11 -6.70
C ASN A 219 1.01 -4.42 -7.91
N ARG A 220 2.07 -5.00 -8.49
CA ARG A 220 2.69 -4.48 -9.73
C ARG A 220 1.84 -4.69 -10.98
N ALA A 221 1.01 -5.73 -10.99
CA ALA A 221 0.18 -6.07 -12.14
C ALA A 221 -0.98 -5.06 -12.36
N ASN A 222 -1.38 -4.33 -11.30
CA ASN A 222 -2.46 -3.35 -11.36
C ASN A 222 -3.74 -3.93 -11.99
N LEU A 223 -4.19 -5.06 -11.42
CA LEU A 223 -5.24 -5.92 -11.97
C LEU A 223 -6.56 -5.18 -12.20
N SER A 224 -7.26 -5.57 -13.25
CA SER A 224 -8.64 -5.15 -13.48
C SER A 224 -9.64 -5.89 -12.59
N HIS A 225 -10.88 -5.42 -12.50
CA HIS A 225 -11.95 -6.16 -11.83
C HIS A 225 -12.17 -7.53 -12.47
N GLU A 226 -12.15 -7.61 -13.80
CA GLU A 226 -12.33 -8.86 -14.54
C GLU A 226 -11.17 -9.86 -14.28
N GLU A 227 -9.93 -9.38 -14.29
CA GLU A 227 -8.75 -10.21 -14.00
C GLU A 227 -8.77 -10.73 -12.57
N LEU A 228 -9.11 -9.87 -11.60
CA LEU A 228 -9.25 -10.28 -10.21
C LEU A 228 -10.39 -11.29 -10.01
N ALA A 229 -11.51 -11.12 -10.71
CA ALA A 229 -12.63 -12.05 -10.68
C ALA A 229 -12.24 -13.43 -11.24
N LEU A 230 -11.47 -13.46 -12.34
CA LEU A 230 -10.93 -14.69 -12.90
C LEU A 230 -10.03 -15.42 -11.91
N LEU A 231 -9.08 -14.70 -11.28
CA LEU A 231 -8.18 -15.26 -10.28
C LEU A 231 -8.95 -15.81 -9.05
N ARG A 232 -9.95 -15.07 -8.57
CA ARG A 232 -10.84 -15.55 -7.50
C ARG A 232 -11.65 -16.77 -7.92
N GLY A 233 -12.10 -16.84 -9.17
CA GLY A 233 -12.79 -18.01 -9.72
C GLY A 233 -11.92 -19.27 -9.68
N ILE A 234 -10.63 -19.15 -10.00
CA ILE A 234 -9.66 -20.25 -9.87
C ILE A 234 -9.56 -20.71 -8.41
N LEU A 235 -9.42 -19.78 -7.46
CA LEU A 235 -9.36 -20.11 -6.03
C LEU A 235 -10.65 -20.77 -5.52
N GLY A 236 -11.81 -20.29 -5.96
CA GLY A 236 -13.10 -20.89 -5.62
C GLY A 236 -13.23 -22.32 -6.13
N HIS A 237 -12.76 -22.60 -7.34
CA HIS A 237 -12.74 -23.97 -7.88
C HIS A 237 -11.78 -24.88 -7.12
N LEU A 238 -10.58 -24.38 -6.77
CA LEU A 238 -9.62 -25.12 -5.94
C LEU A 238 -10.21 -25.43 -4.55
N ASP A 239 -10.88 -24.46 -3.94
CA ASP A 239 -11.54 -24.66 -2.64
C ASP A 239 -12.60 -25.76 -2.69
N TRP A 240 -13.42 -25.77 -3.74
CA TRP A 240 -14.41 -26.82 -3.97
C TRP A 240 -13.76 -28.20 -4.11
N ILE A 241 -12.68 -28.32 -4.90
CA ILE A 241 -11.93 -29.57 -5.02
C ILE A 241 -11.39 -30.02 -3.66
N LEU A 242 -10.82 -29.10 -2.87
CA LEU A 242 -10.25 -29.40 -1.56
C LEU A 242 -11.29 -29.86 -0.53
N GLN A 243 -12.58 -29.56 -0.73
CA GLN A 243 -13.67 -30.08 0.11
C GLN A 243 -14.02 -31.54 -0.23
N LEU A 244 -13.81 -31.95 -1.49
CA LEU A 244 -14.12 -33.30 -1.97
C LEU A 244 -13.03 -34.33 -1.65
N VAL A 245 -11.81 -33.87 -1.42
CA VAL A 245 -10.70 -34.74 -1.03
C VAL A 245 -10.79 -34.99 0.49
N PRO A 246 -10.98 -36.24 0.95
CA PRO A 246 -10.92 -36.54 2.37
C PRO A 246 -9.59 -36.04 2.92
N ALA A 247 -9.62 -35.30 4.03
CA ALA A 247 -8.41 -34.80 4.68
C ALA A 247 -7.37 -35.90 4.68
N ARG A 248 -6.25 -35.70 3.96
CA ARG A 248 -5.13 -36.65 4.00
C ARG A 248 -4.78 -36.80 5.47
N ARG A 249 -5.17 -37.91 6.11
CA ARG A 249 -4.57 -38.33 7.38
C ARG A 249 -3.08 -38.16 7.18
N GLU A 250 -2.45 -37.41 8.07
CA GLU A 250 -1.00 -37.23 8.15
C GLU A 250 -0.34 -38.60 8.00
N ARG A 251 0.03 -38.96 6.77
CA ARG A 251 0.88 -40.11 6.52
C ARG A 251 2.28 -39.62 6.79
N GLU A 252 2.71 -39.88 8.01
CA GLU A 252 4.10 -40.20 8.36
C GLU A 252 5.15 -39.17 7.90
N ILE A 253 5.10 -37.95 8.43
CA ILE A 253 6.33 -37.16 8.59
C ILE A 253 7.00 -37.63 9.90
N GLY A 254 7.47 -38.88 9.90
CA GLY A 254 8.08 -39.53 11.05
C GLY A 254 8.77 -40.87 10.76
N GLY A 255 8.80 -41.34 9.51
CA GLY A 255 9.41 -42.61 9.12
C GLY A 255 10.59 -42.43 8.17
N ARG A 256 11.81 -42.67 8.67
CA ARG A 256 13.04 -43.04 7.94
C ARG A 256 13.27 -42.43 6.54
N ARG A 257 14.16 -41.43 6.47
CA ARG A 257 15.08 -41.33 5.32
C ARG A 257 16.00 -42.54 5.36
N ASP A 258 15.74 -43.54 4.55
CA ASP A 258 16.70 -44.61 4.30
C ASP A 258 17.86 -44.03 3.50
N LYS A 259 19.02 -43.93 4.16
CA LYS A 259 20.31 -43.65 3.52
C LYS A 259 20.74 -44.92 2.81
N ARG A 260 20.21 -45.20 1.63
CA ARG A 260 20.71 -46.26 0.74
C ARG A 260 20.05 -46.13 -0.64
N GLU A 261 20.47 -45.12 -1.41
CA GLU A 261 20.35 -45.06 -2.88
C GLU A 261 20.93 -43.72 -3.38
N LEU A 262 22.23 -43.52 -3.13
CA LEU A 262 23.07 -42.64 -3.94
C LEU A 262 24.36 -43.40 -4.21
N GLY A 263 24.22 -44.46 -5.00
CA GLY A 263 25.34 -45.08 -5.68
C GLY A 263 25.66 -44.27 -6.94
N GLU A 264 26.94 -43.96 -7.07
CA GLU A 264 27.67 -43.81 -8.33
C GLU A 264 27.29 -42.64 -9.24
N TRP A 265 28.02 -41.52 -9.09
CA TRP A 265 28.68 -40.83 -10.21
C TRP A 265 29.93 -40.11 -9.66
N GLU A 266 31.01 -40.86 -9.44
CA GLU A 266 32.38 -40.34 -9.52
C GLU A 266 32.88 -40.53 -10.96
N THR A 267 33.55 -39.49 -11.47
CA THR A 267 34.45 -39.34 -12.64
C THR A 267 34.06 -38.06 -13.39
N THR A 268 34.90 -37.04 -13.59
CA THR A 268 36.36 -36.92 -13.43
C THR A 268 36.72 -35.42 -13.43
N ASN A 269 37.66 -35.03 -12.59
CA ASN A 269 38.48 -33.82 -12.78
C ASN A 269 39.31 -33.97 -14.06
N ASN A 270 39.27 -32.96 -14.94
CA ASN A 270 40.46 -32.35 -15.54
C ASN A 270 40.11 -30.95 -16.08
#